data_AF-A0A5C6S5C9-F1
#
_entry.id   AF-A0A5C6S5C9-F1
#
_cell.length_a   1.000
_cell.length_b   1.000
_cell.length_c   1.000
_cell.angle_alpha   90.00
_cell.angle_beta   90.00
_cell.angle_gamma   90.00
#
_symmetry.space_group_name_H-M   'P 1'
#
loop_
_entity.id
_entity.type
_entity.pdbx_description
1 polymer ?
#
loop_
_entity_poly.entity_id
_entity_poly.type
_entity_poly.pdbx_seq_one_letter_code
_entity_poly.pdbx_strand_id
1 'polypeptide(L)'
;MIYPITFLATAAALVSWFLYRYREPAGQRLQYLFFSALGSYLLTVLLSGAGAGQMLWALFRDFSVLAAVGAAAMASAHKRSWFIAGSIALSAGLLGYAGMVMPQSLSTTVQMPAYDAEAELLLELGEGADAAALDAIAFKYGLSFSPAFAPQHAAVTELDDYLAVDIPRGQLHKIEDIIEGLQSIPEVDWVEPNEVVQIAPLPGGQRKSPRQVYGVDDPGLEQQWGFDAMAVNELYELLRKDAPKAKQTALIAILDTGVDAAHEDLEGQYRSLDPADDNDPRGHGTHCAGIAAAVTDNGLGVASFSLGGQYVAVTSVKVLNAAGMGTQRSIIAGMIKAADAGADVISMSLGGPSSQAKERAYRKAVDYALESGAIIVVAAGNSNRDARKFVPANLPGVITVSAIGPNLDRAVFSNEVSGLSRGIAAPGVDIYSTVPNNNYASYNGTSMATPYVAGLLGLLKSLEPDLGHEEAYELLKSTGKETRQTKETGRLIQPAAAVKKLISAQQ
;
A
#
# COMPACT_ATOMS: atom_id res chain seq x y z
N MET A 1 0.77 -20.02 -16.46
CA MET A 1 1.69 -21.18 -16.65
C MET A 1 2.15 -21.42 -18.10
N ILE A 2 1.47 -20.93 -19.14
CA ILE A 2 1.80 -21.29 -20.54
C ILE A 2 3.05 -20.56 -21.06
N TYR A 3 3.22 -19.28 -20.68
CA TYR A 3 4.35 -18.42 -21.06
C TYR A 3 5.76 -19.04 -20.88
N PRO A 4 6.15 -19.55 -19.69
CA PRO A 4 7.50 -20.11 -19.49
C PRO A 4 7.71 -21.39 -20.30
N ILE A 5 6.65 -22.19 -20.51
CA ILE A 5 6.72 -23.43 -21.29
C ILE A 5 7.01 -23.12 -22.76
N THR A 6 6.31 -22.14 -23.32
CA THR A 6 6.54 -21.73 -24.72
C THR A 6 7.92 -21.11 -24.92
N PHE A 7 8.43 -20.33 -23.96
CA PHE A 7 9.80 -19.79 -24.04
C PHE A 7 10.87 -20.90 -24.02
N LEU A 8 10.74 -21.87 -23.12
CA LEU A 8 11.66 -23.01 -23.05
C LEU A 8 11.63 -23.86 -24.33
N ALA A 9 10.44 -24.06 -24.92
CA ALA A 9 10.28 -24.74 -26.19
C ALA A 9 10.99 -23.97 -27.34
N THR A 10 10.87 -22.64 -27.37
CA THR A 10 11.58 -21.78 -28.33
C THR A 10 13.09 -21.89 -28.17
N ALA A 11 13.62 -21.84 -26.94
CA ALA A 11 15.06 -21.96 -26.68
C ALA A 11 15.60 -23.34 -27.08
N ALA A 12 14.88 -24.42 -26.77
CA ALA A 12 15.28 -25.79 -27.15
C ALA A 12 15.27 -25.99 -28.67
N ALA A 13 14.26 -25.46 -29.37
CA ALA A 13 14.19 -25.51 -30.83
C ALA A 13 15.32 -24.70 -31.48
N LEU A 14 15.68 -23.54 -30.91
CA LEU A 14 16.81 -22.72 -31.35
C LEU A 14 18.13 -23.49 -31.26
N VAL A 15 18.42 -24.10 -30.11
CA VAL A 15 19.64 -24.91 -29.91
C VAL A 15 19.67 -26.06 -30.92
N SER A 16 18.56 -26.78 -31.06
CA SER A 16 18.46 -27.93 -31.97
C SER A 16 18.72 -27.52 -33.41
N TRP A 17 18.14 -26.40 -33.86
CA TRP A 17 18.38 -25.88 -35.20
C TRP A 17 19.87 -25.57 -35.43
N PHE A 18 20.51 -24.84 -34.52
CA PHE A 18 21.92 -24.48 -34.66
C PHE A 18 22.86 -25.69 -34.63
N LEU A 19 22.53 -26.73 -33.86
CA LEU A 19 23.33 -27.97 -33.80
C LEU A 19 23.28 -28.79 -35.09
N TYR A 20 22.16 -28.76 -35.80
CA TYR A 20 21.93 -29.57 -37.01
C TYR A 20 21.86 -28.73 -38.29
N ARG A 21 22.21 -27.44 -38.23
CA ARG A 21 22.07 -26.48 -39.35
C ARG A 21 22.78 -26.89 -40.64
N TYR A 22 23.81 -27.72 -40.55
CA TYR A 22 24.57 -28.23 -41.70
C TYR A 22 24.19 -29.65 -42.13
N ARG A 23 23.23 -30.29 -41.44
CA ARG A 23 22.76 -31.65 -41.75
C ARG A 23 21.41 -31.57 -42.44
N GLU A 24 21.43 -31.51 -43.76
CA GLU A 24 20.19 -31.59 -44.54
C GLU A 24 19.68 -33.04 -44.62
N PRO A 25 18.35 -33.29 -44.50
CA PRO A 25 17.25 -32.32 -44.42
C PRO A 25 16.84 -31.90 -42.98
N ALA A 26 17.61 -32.32 -41.96
CA ALA A 26 17.25 -32.11 -40.56
C ALA A 26 17.35 -30.64 -40.12
N GLY A 27 18.34 -29.91 -40.64
CA GLY A 27 18.54 -28.48 -40.37
C GLY A 27 17.32 -27.64 -40.75
N GLN A 28 16.77 -27.85 -41.95
CA GLN A 28 15.56 -27.15 -42.41
C GLN A 28 14.33 -27.45 -41.55
N ARG A 29 14.10 -28.71 -41.17
CA ARG A 29 12.96 -29.09 -40.32
C ARG A 29 13.04 -28.42 -38.94
N LEU A 30 14.24 -28.36 -38.37
CA LEU A 30 14.46 -27.73 -37.05
C LEU A 30 14.36 -26.20 -37.13
N GLN A 31 14.70 -25.59 -38.27
CA GLN A 31 14.43 -24.18 -38.52
C GLN A 31 12.94 -23.87 -38.45
N TYR A 32 12.10 -24.65 -39.15
CA TYR A 32 10.65 -24.47 -39.10
C TYR A 32 10.08 -24.68 -37.69
N LEU A 33 10.61 -25.67 -36.96
CA LEU A 33 10.24 -25.90 -35.56
C LEU A 33 10.53 -24.68 -34.68
N PHE A 34 11.70 -24.05 -34.84
CA PHE A 34 12.08 -22.85 -34.10
C PHE A 34 11.11 -21.69 -34.37
N PHE A 35 10.84 -21.35 -35.63
CA PHE A 35 9.94 -20.23 -35.94
C PHE A 35 8.50 -20.50 -35.50
N SER A 36 8.05 -21.76 -35.54
CA SER A 36 6.73 -22.15 -35.03
C SER A 36 6.63 -22.00 -33.51
N ALA A 37 7.69 -22.42 -32.79
CA ALA A 37 7.77 -22.26 -31.34
C ALA A 37 7.88 -20.78 -30.94
N LEU A 38 8.63 -19.97 -31.70
CA LEU A 38 8.75 -18.53 -31.49
C LEU A 38 7.40 -17.81 -31.68
N GLY A 39 6.65 -18.15 -32.73
CA GLY A 39 5.31 -17.62 -32.96
C GLY A 39 4.34 -17.96 -31.83
N SER A 40 4.40 -19.20 -31.32
CA SER A 40 3.60 -19.64 -30.17
C SER A 40 3.95 -18.86 -28.90
N TYR A 41 5.25 -18.64 -28.64
CA TYR A 41 5.72 -17.81 -27.54
C TYR A 41 5.22 -16.36 -27.66
N LEU A 42 5.37 -15.72 -28.81
CA LEU A 42 4.91 -14.34 -29.02
C LEU A 42 3.39 -14.21 -28.82
N LEU A 43 2.62 -15.20 -29.28
CA LEU A 43 1.18 -15.25 -29.06
C LEU A 43 0.83 -15.32 -27.56
N THR A 44 1.56 -16.11 -26.76
CA THR A 44 1.32 -16.17 -25.31
C THR A 44 1.67 -14.88 -24.58
N VAL A 45 2.68 -14.13 -25.06
CA VAL A 45 3.01 -12.81 -24.51
C VAL A 45 1.89 -11.81 -24.83
N LEU A 46 1.38 -11.82 -26.07
CA LEU A 46 0.26 -10.98 -26.49
C LEU A 46 -1.03 -11.29 -25.70
N LEU A 47 -1.30 -12.56 -25.42
CA LEU A 47 -2.48 -13.02 -24.68
C LEU A 47 -2.32 -12.97 -23.15
N SER A 48 -1.18 -12.52 -22.64
CA SER A 48 -0.90 -12.50 -21.19
C SER A 48 -1.69 -11.45 -20.41
N GLY A 49 -2.29 -10.47 -21.08
CA GLY A 49 -2.96 -9.33 -20.45
C GLY A 49 -2.01 -8.32 -19.79
N ALA A 50 -0.69 -8.49 -19.93
CA ALA A 50 0.31 -7.57 -19.39
C ALA A 50 0.27 -6.20 -20.09
N GLY A 51 0.62 -5.14 -19.35
CA GLY A 51 0.72 -3.80 -19.93
C GLY A 51 1.85 -3.69 -20.96
N ALA A 52 1.73 -2.80 -21.95
CA ALA A 52 2.68 -2.68 -23.07
C ALA A 52 4.14 -2.53 -22.63
N GLY A 53 4.41 -1.78 -21.54
CA GLY A 53 5.76 -1.64 -20.99
C GLY A 53 6.33 -2.93 -20.40
N GLN A 54 5.51 -3.72 -19.73
CA GLN A 54 5.91 -5.03 -19.19
C GLN A 54 6.16 -6.04 -20.30
N MET A 55 5.34 -6.02 -21.36
CA MET A 55 5.55 -6.85 -22.55
C MET A 55 6.85 -6.49 -23.25
N LEU A 56 7.14 -5.20 -23.46
CA LEU A 56 8.38 -4.74 -24.09
C LEU A 56 9.61 -5.16 -23.30
N TRP A 57 9.57 -5.01 -21.96
CA TRP A 57 10.68 -5.43 -21.10
C TRP A 57 10.87 -6.95 -21.11
N ALA A 58 9.79 -7.72 -21.04
CA ALA A 58 9.83 -9.18 -21.12
C ALA A 58 10.41 -9.66 -22.46
N LEU A 59 9.97 -9.08 -23.58
CA LEU A 59 10.50 -9.38 -24.91
C LEU A 59 11.99 -9.04 -25.00
N PHE A 60 12.40 -7.86 -24.54
CA PHE A 60 13.81 -7.46 -24.56
C PHE A 60 14.71 -8.43 -23.78
N ARG A 61 14.31 -8.79 -22.56
CA ARG A 61 15.01 -9.78 -21.74
C ARG A 61 15.09 -11.13 -22.46
N ASP A 62 13.95 -11.64 -22.93
CA ASP A 62 13.85 -12.99 -23.47
C ASP A 62 14.59 -13.14 -24.81
N PHE A 63 14.57 -12.10 -25.66
CA PHE A 63 15.40 -12.06 -26.87
C PHE A 63 16.89 -11.97 -26.57
N SER A 64 17.28 -11.28 -25.49
CA SER A 64 18.68 -11.24 -25.05
C SER A 64 19.16 -12.64 -24.61
N VAL A 65 18.33 -13.40 -23.90
CA VAL A 65 18.63 -14.79 -23.52
C VAL A 65 18.71 -15.69 -24.76
N LEU A 66 17.74 -15.60 -25.68
CA LEU A 66 17.77 -16.39 -26.93
C LEU A 66 18.99 -16.05 -27.80
N ALA A 67 19.42 -14.79 -27.85
CA ALA A 67 20.63 -14.38 -28.55
C ALA A 67 21.88 -15.02 -27.93
N ALA A 68 22.00 -15.01 -26.60
CA ALA A 68 23.10 -15.66 -25.89
C ALA A 68 23.11 -17.19 -26.10
N VAL A 69 21.94 -17.83 -26.03
CA VAL A 69 21.75 -19.27 -26.31
C VAL A 69 22.18 -19.61 -27.73
N GLY A 70 21.73 -18.83 -28.72
CA GLY A 70 22.08 -19.02 -30.12
C GLY A 70 23.58 -18.85 -30.39
N ALA A 71 24.21 -17.84 -29.78
CA ALA A 71 25.65 -17.62 -29.86
C ALA A 71 26.45 -18.79 -29.25
N ALA A 72 26.03 -19.29 -28.09
CA ALA A 72 26.66 -20.45 -27.44
C ALA A 72 26.50 -21.74 -28.27
N ALA A 73 25.31 -21.99 -28.81
CA ALA A 73 25.04 -23.14 -29.68
C ALA A 73 25.89 -23.07 -30.96
N MET A 74 26.01 -21.87 -31.55
CA MET A 74 26.85 -21.64 -32.73
C MET A 74 28.34 -21.88 -32.44
N ALA A 75 28.85 -21.42 -31.30
CA ALA A 75 30.25 -21.63 -30.89
C ALA A 75 30.55 -23.11 -30.59
N SER A 76 29.57 -23.85 -30.06
CA SER A 76 29.69 -25.26 -29.69
C SER A 76 29.69 -26.22 -30.89
N ALA A 77 29.20 -25.77 -32.04
CA ALA A 77 29.16 -26.57 -33.26
C ALA A 77 30.55 -26.93 -33.84
N HIS A 78 31.63 -26.31 -33.36
CA HIS A 78 32.99 -26.55 -33.86
C HIS A 78 33.91 -27.40 -32.95
N LYS A 79 33.61 -27.62 -31.66
CA LYS A 79 34.43 -28.47 -30.76
C LYS A 79 33.58 -29.25 -29.75
N ARG A 80 33.62 -30.59 -29.84
CA ARG A 80 32.82 -31.54 -29.04
C ARG A 80 33.09 -31.51 -27.51
N SER A 81 34.20 -30.95 -27.05
CA SER A 81 34.51 -30.79 -25.61
C SER A 81 33.87 -29.54 -25.00
N TRP A 82 33.79 -28.44 -25.77
CA TRP A 82 33.08 -27.21 -25.37
C TRP A 82 31.56 -27.40 -25.41
N PHE A 83 31.09 -28.38 -26.18
CA PHE A 83 29.70 -28.80 -26.25
C PHE A 83 29.15 -29.29 -24.90
N ILE A 84 29.89 -30.14 -24.16
CA ILE A 84 29.41 -30.67 -22.87
C ILE A 84 29.42 -29.56 -21.80
N ALA A 85 30.51 -28.78 -21.73
CA ALA A 85 30.63 -27.68 -20.79
C ALA A 85 29.60 -26.57 -21.05
N GLY A 86 29.40 -26.19 -22.32
CA GLY A 86 28.42 -25.19 -22.72
C GLY A 86 26.98 -25.63 -22.48
N SER A 87 26.65 -26.91 -22.75
CA SER A 87 25.31 -27.45 -22.50
C SER A 87 25.00 -27.57 -21.00
N ILE A 88 25.99 -27.92 -20.18
CA ILE A 88 25.85 -27.95 -18.71
C ILE A 88 25.68 -26.53 -18.16
N ALA A 89 26.51 -25.57 -18.61
CA ALA A 89 26.40 -24.17 -18.18
C ALA A 89 25.08 -23.53 -18.63
N LEU A 90 24.60 -23.85 -19.83
CA LEU A 90 23.31 -23.38 -20.33
C LEU A 90 22.13 -24.01 -19.57
N SER A 91 22.22 -25.30 -19.26
CA SER A 91 21.20 -26.00 -18.46
C SER A 91 21.17 -25.46 -17.03
N ALA A 92 22.34 -25.17 -16.44
CA ALA A 92 22.46 -24.55 -15.12
C ALA A 92 21.95 -23.09 -15.14
N GLY A 93 22.24 -22.33 -16.19
CA GLY A 93 21.73 -20.98 -16.40
C GLY A 93 20.21 -20.94 -16.63
N LEU A 94 19.66 -21.89 -17.38
CA LEU A 94 18.22 -22.05 -17.60
C LEU A 94 17.49 -22.56 -16.35
N LEU A 95 18.11 -23.44 -15.54
CA LEU A 95 17.61 -23.84 -14.23
C LEU A 95 17.66 -22.69 -13.22
N GLY A 96 18.72 -21.87 -13.24
CA GLY A 96 18.82 -20.65 -12.46
C GLY A 96 17.81 -19.58 -12.88
N TYR A 97 17.59 -19.44 -14.19
CA TYR A 97 16.56 -18.56 -14.77
C TYR A 97 15.14 -19.06 -14.47
N ALA A 98 14.89 -20.37 -14.54
CA ALA A 98 13.65 -20.96 -14.08
C ALA A 98 13.47 -20.79 -12.57
N GLY A 99 14.53 -20.78 -11.75
CA GLY A 99 14.46 -20.43 -10.33
C GLY A 99 14.27 -18.94 -10.04
N MET A 100 14.59 -18.06 -10.99
CA MET A 100 14.35 -16.61 -10.93
C MET A 100 13.00 -16.19 -11.52
N VAL A 101 12.43 -16.97 -12.46
CA VAL A 101 11.22 -16.63 -13.23
C VAL A 101 10.03 -17.56 -12.94
N MET A 102 10.26 -18.81 -12.57
CA MET A 102 9.29 -19.47 -11.69
C MET A 102 9.56 -18.88 -10.32
N PRO A 103 8.56 -18.26 -9.66
CA PRO A 103 8.63 -18.24 -8.21
C PRO A 103 8.90 -19.69 -7.83
N GLN A 104 9.86 -19.93 -6.93
CA GLN A 104 9.74 -21.13 -6.13
C GLN A 104 8.28 -21.16 -5.71
N SER A 105 7.55 -22.18 -6.17
CA SER A 105 6.28 -22.52 -5.55
C SER A 105 6.60 -22.49 -4.08
N LEU A 106 5.98 -21.54 -3.40
CA LEU A 106 6.01 -21.34 -1.97
C LEU A 106 5.74 -22.72 -1.34
N SER A 107 6.82 -23.45 -1.10
CA SER A 107 6.94 -24.47 -0.08
C SER A 107 7.73 -23.87 1.08
N THR A 108 7.66 -22.54 1.24
CA THR A 108 7.06 -22.13 2.48
C THR A 108 5.64 -22.71 2.45
N THR A 109 5.40 -23.74 3.24
CA THR A 109 4.31 -23.59 4.21
C THR A 109 4.56 -22.23 4.86
N VAL A 110 4.10 -21.16 4.19
CA VAL A 110 3.62 -20.00 4.87
C VAL A 110 2.48 -20.65 5.64
N GLN A 111 2.76 -21.00 6.90
CA GLN A 111 1.70 -20.83 7.86
C GLN A 111 1.28 -19.38 7.65
N MET A 112 0.21 -19.21 6.87
CA MET A 112 -0.51 -17.97 6.74
C MET A 112 -0.72 -17.56 8.21
N PRO A 113 -0.07 -16.50 8.70
CA PRO A 113 -0.40 -16.01 10.02
C PRO A 113 -1.88 -15.65 9.93
N ALA A 114 -2.66 -16.25 10.82
CA ALA A 114 -4.11 -16.20 10.81
C ALA A 114 -4.59 -14.74 10.80
N TYR A 115 -5.20 -14.33 9.70
CA TYR A 115 -6.28 -13.37 9.66
C TYR A 115 -7.27 -13.87 8.60
N ASP A 116 -8.49 -14.13 9.09
CA ASP A 116 -9.66 -14.76 8.45
C ASP A 116 -9.45 -15.31 7.04
N ALA A 117 -9.10 -16.59 6.98
CA ALA A 117 -9.69 -17.46 5.96
C ALA A 117 -11.09 -17.95 6.40
N GLU A 118 -11.77 -17.21 7.30
CA GLU A 118 -13.06 -17.57 7.93
C GLU A 118 -14.16 -16.51 7.64
N ALA A 119 -14.00 -15.68 6.61
CA ALA A 119 -15.03 -14.74 6.19
C ALA A 119 -14.80 -14.27 4.74
N GLU A 120 -15.51 -14.85 3.78
CA GLU A 120 -15.45 -14.46 2.37
C GLU A 120 -16.35 -13.28 2.03
N LEU A 121 -17.43 -13.06 2.80
CA LEU A 121 -18.38 -11.99 2.57
C LEU A 121 -18.64 -11.18 3.84
N LEU A 122 -19.05 -9.94 3.63
CA LEU A 122 -19.68 -9.06 4.60
C LEU A 122 -21.14 -8.89 4.20
N LEU A 123 -22.04 -9.15 5.14
CA LEU A 123 -23.48 -9.06 4.95
C LEU A 123 -24.03 -8.01 5.90
N GLU A 124 -24.79 -7.07 5.37
CA GLU A 124 -25.52 -6.07 6.16
C GLU A 124 -26.96 -6.55 6.33
N LEU A 125 -27.39 -6.71 7.57
CA LEU A 125 -28.79 -6.91 7.90
C LEU A 125 -29.54 -5.58 7.90
N GLY A 126 -30.83 -5.61 7.59
CA GLY A 126 -31.71 -4.46 7.81
C GLY A 126 -31.84 -4.15 9.31
N GLU A 127 -32.09 -2.90 9.65
CA GLU A 127 -32.17 -2.43 11.03
C GLU A 127 -33.16 -3.26 11.87
N GLY A 128 -32.65 -3.88 12.95
CA GLY A 128 -33.44 -4.71 13.85
C GLY A 128 -33.87 -6.07 13.28
N ALA A 129 -33.32 -6.49 12.14
CA ALA A 129 -33.60 -7.79 11.56
C ALA A 129 -32.95 -8.94 12.36
N ASP A 130 -33.64 -10.09 12.39
CA ASP A 130 -33.17 -11.29 13.06
C ASP A 130 -32.35 -12.16 12.10
N ALA A 131 -31.13 -12.52 12.52
CA ALA A 131 -30.25 -13.42 11.78
C ALA A 131 -30.86 -14.82 11.56
N ALA A 132 -31.93 -15.20 12.28
CA ALA A 132 -32.69 -16.43 12.03
C ALA A 132 -33.22 -16.53 10.59
N ALA A 133 -33.44 -15.40 9.89
CA ALA A 133 -33.81 -15.40 8.47
C ALA A 133 -32.74 -16.06 7.57
N LEU A 134 -31.49 -16.14 8.04
CA LEU A 134 -30.36 -16.71 7.32
C LEU A 134 -30.26 -18.24 7.49
N ASP A 135 -30.98 -18.85 8.44
CA ASP A 135 -30.83 -20.28 8.80
C ASP A 135 -31.03 -21.22 7.61
N ALA A 136 -31.99 -20.91 6.74
CA ALA A 136 -32.30 -21.76 5.60
C ALA A 136 -31.16 -21.80 4.58
N ILE A 137 -30.55 -20.65 4.29
CA ILE A 137 -29.41 -20.56 3.37
C ILE A 137 -28.12 -21.05 4.03
N ALA A 138 -27.96 -20.79 5.34
CA ALA A 138 -26.90 -21.33 6.17
C ALA A 138 -26.89 -22.86 6.09
N PHE A 139 -28.03 -23.50 6.29
CA PHE A 139 -28.16 -24.96 6.20
C PHE A 139 -27.88 -25.49 4.78
N LYS A 140 -28.37 -24.80 3.75
CA LYS A 140 -28.20 -25.20 2.35
C LYS A 140 -26.74 -25.24 1.90
N TYR A 141 -25.95 -24.25 2.29
CA TYR A 141 -24.55 -24.12 1.85
C TYR A 141 -23.52 -24.39 2.96
N GLY A 142 -23.96 -24.64 4.20
CA GLY A 142 -23.09 -24.83 5.35
C GLY A 142 -22.41 -23.53 5.80
N LEU A 143 -23.06 -22.38 5.62
CA LEU A 143 -22.48 -21.07 5.97
C LEU A 143 -22.42 -20.89 7.49
N SER A 144 -21.43 -20.15 7.96
CA SER A 144 -21.41 -19.65 9.34
C SER A 144 -21.38 -18.13 9.36
N PHE A 145 -21.98 -17.55 10.40
CA PHE A 145 -22.11 -16.11 10.55
C PHE A 145 -21.56 -15.68 11.91
N SER A 146 -20.83 -14.58 11.92
CA SER A 146 -20.36 -13.92 13.14
C SER A 146 -20.49 -12.41 13.01
N PRO A 147 -20.64 -11.65 14.11
CA PRO A 147 -20.59 -10.19 14.03
C PRO A 147 -19.32 -9.72 13.32
N ALA A 148 -19.46 -8.91 12.27
CA ALA A 148 -18.31 -8.42 11.51
C ALA A 148 -17.56 -7.35 12.31
N PHE A 149 -18.31 -6.45 12.93
CA PHE A 149 -17.83 -5.25 13.63
C PHE A 149 -18.55 -5.07 14.98
N ALA A 150 -17.93 -4.30 15.87
CA ALA A 150 -18.45 -4.01 17.20
C ALA A 150 -18.09 -2.58 17.63
N PRO A 151 -18.69 -1.54 16.99
CA PRO A 151 -18.44 -0.14 17.37
C PRO A 151 -18.94 0.14 18.79
N GLN A 152 -18.19 0.94 19.56
CA GLN A 152 -18.65 1.35 20.90
C GLN A 152 -19.91 2.23 20.86
N HIS A 153 -20.09 3.01 19.80
CA HIS A 153 -21.22 3.90 19.62
C HIS A 153 -22.16 3.41 18.50
N ALA A 154 -22.80 2.25 18.68
CA ALA A 154 -23.79 1.70 17.76
C ALA A 154 -24.97 2.65 17.45
N ALA A 155 -25.26 3.63 18.32
CA ALA A 155 -26.36 4.58 18.09
C ALA A 155 -26.12 5.56 16.91
N VAL A 156 -24.90 5.65 16.39
CA VAL A 156 -24.53 6.58 15.30
C VAL A 156 -24.07 5.84 14.04
N THR A 157 -24.14 4.50 14.02
CA THR A 157 -23.71 3.71 12.86
C THR A 157 -24.42 2.37 12.80
N GLU A 158 -24.71 1.91 11.60
CA GLU A 158 -25.27 0.58 11.30
C GLU A 158 -24.15 -0.44 11.01
N LEU A 159 -22.97 -0.26 11.62
CA LEU A 159 -21.82 -1.18 11.43
C LEU A 159 -21.98 -2.44 12.28
N ASP A 160 -22.73 -2.40 13.38
CA ASP A 160 -23.08 -3.56 14.20
C ASP A 160 -24.10 -4.50 13.55
N ASP A 161 -24.85 -4.02 12.55
CA ASP A 161 -25.73 -4.85 11.70
C ASP A 161 -24.97 -5.70 10.67
N TYR A 162 -23.64 -5.54 10.58
CA TYR A 162 -22.82 -6.35 9.68
C TYR A 162 -22.44 -7.69 10.29
N LEU A 163 -22.62 -8.74 9.49
CA LEU A 163 -22.15 -10.10 9.74
C LEU A 163 -21.02 -10.46 8.77
N ALA A 164 -20.00 -11.12 9.29
CA ALA A 164 -19.01 -11.82 8.51
C ALA A 164 -19.52 -13.22 8.18
N VAL A 165 -19.48 -13.58 6.89
CA VAL A 165 -20.00 -14.85 6.38
C VAL A 165 -18.84 -15.75 5.98
N ASP A 166 -18.69 -16.88 6.66
CA ASP A 166 -17.75 -17.95 6.33
C ASP A 166 -18.40 -18.93 5.35
N ILE A 167 -17.75 -19.15 4.22
CA ILE A 167 -18.16 -20.07 3.18
C ILE A 167 -17.22 -21.28 3.22
N PRO A 168 -17.74 -22.50 3.49
CA PRO A 168 -16.90 -23.70 3.44
C PRO A 168 -16.16 -23.79 2.11
N ARG A 169 -14.86 -24.11 2.14
CA ARG A 169 -14.00 -24.17 0.93
C ARG A 169 -14.59 -24.99 -0.23
N GLY A 170 -15.33 -26.05 0.09
CA GLY A 170 -16.01 -26.90 -0.89
C GLY A 170 -17.16 -26.20 -1.64
N GLN A 171 -17.65 -25.05 -1.16
CA GLN A 171 -18.79 -24.30 -1.69
C GLN A 171 -18.38 -22.98 -2.35
N LEU A 172 -17.10 -22.59 -2.30
CA LEU A 172 -16.60 -21.35 -2.93
C LEU A 172 -16.90 -21.25 -4.43
N HIS A 173 -17.00 -22.38 -5.12
CA HIS A 173 -17.40 -22.42 -6.54
C HIS A 173 -18.86 -21.99 -6.80
N LYS A 174 -19.66 -21.81 -5.74
CA LYS A 174 -21.05 -21.32 -5.76
C LYS A 174 -21.20 -19.95 -5.11
N ILE A 175 -20.11 -19.20 -4.94
CA ILE A 175 -20.14 -17.91 -4.25
C ILE A 175 -21.13 -16.93 -4.86
N GLU A 176 -21.28 -16.94 -6.20
CA GLU A 176 -22.28 -16.11 -6.90
C GLU A 176 -23.71 -16.52 -6.51
N ASP A 177 -24.04 -17.82 -6.54
CA ASP A 177 -25.34 -18.33 -6.09
C ASP A 177 -25.62 -18.01 -4.61
N ILE A 178 -24.57 -18.03 -3.78
CA ILE A 178 -24.67 -17.72 -2.35
C ILE A 178 -24.96 -16.23 -2.17
N ILE A 179 -24.24 -15.35 -2.86
CA ILE A 179 -24.48 -13.90 -2.84
C ILE A 179 -25.90 -13.58 -3.30
N GLU A 180 -26.33 -14.12 -4.45
CA GLU A 180 -27.69 -13.92 -4.96
C GLU A 180 -28.75 -14.45 -3.99
N GLY A 181 -28.50 -15.61 -3.39
CA GLY A 181 -29.39 -16.20 -2.39
C GLY A 181 -29.52 -15.34 -1.14
N LEU A 182 -28.39 -14.84 -0.61
CA LEU A 182 -28.38 -13.96 0.57
C LEU A 182 -29.08 -12.63 0.26
N GLN A 183 -28.78 -12.00 -0.88
CA GLN A 183 -29.40 -10.74 -1.30
C GLN A 183 -30.90 -10.86 -1.61
N SER A 184 -31.43 -12.08 -1.81
CA SER A 184 -32.86 -12.30 -2.02
C SER A 184 -33.68 -12.37 -0.73
N ILE A 185 -33.02 -12.43 0.43
CA ILE A 185 -33.67 -12.47 1.74
C ILE A 185 -34.12 -11.04 2.10
N PRO A 186 -35.42 -10.82 2.42
CA PRO A 186 -35.94 -9.47 2.71
C PRO A 186 -35.24 -8.75 3.86
N GLU A 187 -34.70 -9.50 4.82
CA GLU A 187 -33.96 -9.02 5.98
C GLU A 187 -32.50 -8.62 5.67
N VAL A 188 -32.02 -8.87 4.45
CA VAL A 188 -30.65 -8.56 4.02
C VAL A 188 -30.63 -7.32 3.14
N ASP A 189 -29.97 -6.28 3.63
CA ASP A 189 -29.85 -4.99 2.94
C ASP A 189 -28.70 -4.96 1.93
N TRP A 190 -27.65 -5.72 2.21
CA TRP A 190 -26.47 -5.77 1.35
C TRP A 190 -25.62 -7.02 1.57
N VAL A 191 -24.90 -7.42 0.53
CA VAL A 191 -23.84 -8.42 0.62
C VAL A 191 -22.68 -7.96 -0.26
N GLU A 192 -21.48 -7.93 0.29
CA GLU A 192 -20.25 -7.60 -0.41
C GLU A 192 -19.10 -8.57 -0.11
N PRO A 193 -18.14 -8.75 -1.03
CA PRO A 193 -16.96 -9.56 -0.77
C PRO A 193 -16.05 -8.95 0.31
N ASN A 194 -15.50 -9.79 1.19
CA ASN A 194 -14.44 -9.41 2.10
C ASN A 194 -13.08 -9.50 1.38
N GLU A 195 -12.73 -8.42 0.69
CA GLU A 195 -11.57 -8.42 -0.22
C GLU A 195 -10.23 -8.38 0.50
N VAL A 196 -9.21 -9.00 -0.11
CA VAL A 196 -7.84 -8.94 0.39
C VAL A 196 -7.13 -7.71 -0.17
N VAL A 197 -6.53 -6.94 0.73
CA VAL A 197 -5.62 -5.83 0.41
C VAL A 197 -4.20 -6.29 0.69
N GLN A 198 -3.29 -6.05 -0.26
CA GLN A 198 -1.87 -6.37 -0.09
C GLN A 198 -1.01 -5.15 -0.39
N ILE A 199 -0.07 -4.87 0.51
CA ILE A 199 0.96 -3.86 0.32
C ILE A 199 2.34 -4.51 0.21
N ALA A 200 3.21 -3.87 -0.58
CA ALA A 200 4.62 -4.20 -0.64
C ALA A 200 5.42 -2.89 -0.63
N PRO A 201 6.33 -2.69 0.33
CA PRO A 201 7.24 -1.55 0.30
C PRO A 201 8.03 -1.56 -0.99
N LEU A 202 8.14 -0.41 -1.64
CA LEU A 202 9.03 -0.24 -2.78
C LEU A 202 10.35 0.33 -2.25
N PRO A 203 11.48 -0.40 -2.36
CA PRO A 203 12.77 0.11 -1.91
C PRO A 203 13.09 1.47 -2.56
N GLY A 204 13.58 2.40 -1.75
CA GLY A 204 14.08 3.71 -2.16
C GLY A 204 15.60 3.74 -2.26
N GLY A 205 16.10 4.76 -2.96
CA GLY A 205 17.52 5.09 -2.98
C GLY A 205 17.93 5.91 -1.76
N GLN A 206 19.25 6.00 -1.55
CA GLN A 206 19.82 7.01 -0.66
C GLN A 206 19.91 8.33 -1.42
N ARG A 207 19.27 9.36 -0.87
CA ARG A 207 19.33 10.72 -1.42
C ARG A 207 19.80 11.66 -0.33
N LYS A 208 20.74 12.55 -0.66
CA LYS A 208 21.12 13.65 0.23
C LYS A 208 20.34 14.90 -0.12
N SER A 209 19.80 15.55 0.89
CA SER A 209 19.25 16.90 0.82
C SER A 209 20.40 17.91 0.68
N PRO A 210 20.21 19.03 -0.04
CA PRO A 210 21.05 20.21 0.14
C PRO A 210 21.20 20.53 1.64
N ARG A 211 22.37 21.01 2.08
CA ARG A 211 22.59 21.35 3.50
C ARG A 211 21.74 22.55 3.91
N GLN A 212 20.51 22.29 4.34
CA GLN A 212 19.69 23.23 5.07
C GLN A 212 19.81 22.93 6.57
N VAL A 213 19.90 23.98 7.38
CA VAL A 213 20.00 23.85 8.84
C VAL A 213 18.58 24.01 9.39
N TYR A 214 18.03 22.94 9.97
CA TYR A 214 16.70 22.95 10.60
C TYR A 214 16.75 23.35 12.09
N GLY A 215 17.97 23.42 12.65
CA GLY A 215 18.21 23.79 14.05
C GLY A 215 17.86 22.69 15.06
N VAL A 216 17.65 21.46 14.58
CA VAL A 216 17.50 20.23 15.39
C VAL A 216 18.71 19.31 15.13
N ASP A 217 18.96 18.35 16.01
CA ASP A 217 20.18 17.52 16.01
C ASP A 217 20.04 16.09 15.43
N ASP A 218 18.91 15.78 14.77
CA ASP A 218 18.64 14.47 14.19
C ASP A 218 19.58 14.14 12.99
N PRO A 219 20.43 13.10 13.07
CA PRO A 219 21.45 12.80 12.05
C PRO A 219 20.89 12.42 10.66
N GLY A 220 19.67 11.90 10.59
CA GLY A 220 19.01 11.45 9.36
C GLY A 220 18.37 12.57 8.52
N LEU A 221 18.34 13.81 9.03
CA LEU A 221 17.78 14.96 8.31
C LEU A 221 18.45 15.23 6.96
N GLU A 222 19.74 14.90 6.83
CA GLU A 222 20.43 15.03 5.54
C GLU A 222 19.85 14.10 4.46
N GLN A 223 18.98 13.14 4.81
CA GLN A 223 18.29 12.26 3.87
C GLN A 223 16.79 12.57 3.73
N GLN A 224 16.23 13.48 4.54
CA GLN A 224 14.82 13.88 4.50
C GLN A 224 14.56 15.06 3.56
N TRP A 225 14.83 14.90 2.25
CA TRP A 225 14.69 15.99 1.26
C TRP A 225 13.29 16.62 1.24
N GLY A 226 12.26 15.87 1.64
CA GLY A 226 10.88 16.36 1.74
C GLY A 226 10.76 17.59 2.65
N PHE A 227 11.63 17.71 3.66
CA PHE A 227 11.65 18.84 4.58
C PHE A 227 11.97 20.16 3.86
N ASP A 228 12.89 20.15 2.90
CA ASP A 228 13.20 21.34 2.08
C ASP A 228 11.99 21.69 1.20
N ALA A 229 11.37 20.70 0.57
CA ALA A 229 10.24 20.90 -0.32
C ALA A 229 9.01 21.49 0.41
N MET A 230 8.86 21.14 1.69
CA MET A 230 7.78 21.58 2.58
C MET A 230 8.18 22.77 3.47
N ALA A 231 9.41 23.31 3.34
CA ALA A 231 9.93 24.41 4.15
C ALA A 231 9.81 24.16 5.68
N VAL A 232 10.20 22.97 6.14
CA VAL A 232 10.08 22.57 7.56
C VAL A 232 10.99 23.41 8.48
N ASN A 233 12.06 24.00 7.96
CA ASN A 233 12.85 24.99 8.71
C ASN A 233 12.00 26.16 9.20
N GLU A 234 11.08 26.66 8.36
CA GLU A 234 10.17 27.76 8.73
C GLU A 234 9.17 27.29 9.78
N LEU A 235 8.76 26.02 9.75
CA LEU A 235 7.90 25.43 10.77
C LEU A 235 8.62 25.40 12.13
N TYR A 236 9.86 24.90 12.17
CA TYR A 236 10.59 24.82 13.43
C TYR A 236 10.96 26.20 13.97
N GLU A 237 11.30 27.17 13.11
CA GLU A 237 11.46 28.56 13.53
C GLU A 237 10.17 29.10 14.16
N LEU A 238 9.02 28.85 13.53
CA LEU A 238 7.70 29.24 14.05
C LEU A 238 7.43 28.59 15.41
N LEU A 239 7.61 27.28 15.53
CA LEU A 239 7.34 26.54 16.77
C LEU A 239 8.28 26.93 17.92
N ARG A 240 9.54 27.30 17.64
CA ARG A 240 10.46 27.80 18.68
C ARG A 240 10.16 29.23 19.09
N LYS A 241 9.89 30.11 18.12
CA LYS A 241 9.74 31.55 18.36
C LYS A 241 8.39 31.89 18.97
N ASP A 242 7.33 31.37 18.36
CA ASP A 242 5.96 31.71 18.75
C ASP A 242 5.43 30.72 19.81
N ALA A 243 6.06 29.53 19.92
CA ALA A 243 5.78 28.49 20.92
C ALA A 243 4.27 28.30 21.18
N PRO A 244 3.47 28.05 20.12
CA PRO A 244 2.03 27.92 20.28
C PRO A 244 1.72 26.77 21.24
N LYS A 245 0.93 27.07 22.27
CA LYS A 245 0.61 26.09 23.30
C LYS A 245 -0.31 25.02 22.74
N ALA A 246 0.13 23.76 22.77
CA ALA A 246 -0.73 22.61 22.52
C ALA A 246 -1.92 22.62 23.49
N LYS A 247 -3.14 22.51 22.94
CA LYS A 247 -4.38 22.34 23.73
C LYS A 247 -4.57 20.88 24.14
N GLN A 248 -4.04 19.95 23.34
CA GLN A 248 -3.97 18.52 23.62
C GLN A 248 -2.75 17.89 22.93
N THR A 249 -2.40 16.67 23.32
CA THR A 249 -1.50 15.81 22.52
C THR A 249 -2.35 14.99 21.57
N ALA A 250 -2.27 15.28 20.27
CA ALA A 250 -3.10 14.65 19.26
C ALA A 250 -2.65 13.20 18.98
N LEU A 251 -3.58 12.25 18.98
CA LEU A 251 -3.28 10.84 18.73
C LEU A 251 -3.37 10.51 17.23
N ILE A 252 -2.27 10.05 16.64
CA ILE A 252 -2.19 9.58 15.25
C ILE A 252 -2.22 8.04 15.26
N ALA A 253 -3.27 7.44 14.71
CA ALA A 253 -3.38 6.01 14.53
C ALA A 253 -2.83 5.57 13.17
N ILE A 254 -1.82 4.69 13.17
CA ILE A 254 -1.23 4.08 11.98
C ILE A 254 -1.92 2.74 11.72
N LEU A 255 -2.81 2.71 10.73
CA LEU A 255 -3.51 1.49 10.31
C LEU A 255 -2.67 0.76 9.26
N ASP A 256 -1.85 -0.18 9.71
CA ASP A 256 -0.79 -0.77 8.86
C ASP A 256 -0.35 -2.17 9.36
N THR A 257 0.90 -2.56 9.10
CA THR A 257 1.50 -3.86 9.47
C THR A 257 1.92 -3.99 10.94
N GLY A 258 1.54 -3.04 11.79
CA GLY A 258 2.05 -2.88 13.15
C GLY A 258 3.02 -1.70 13.25
N VAL A 259 3.45 -1.34 14.45
CA VAL A 259 4.55 -0.39 14.66
C VAL A 259 5.49 -1.00 15.69
N ASP A 260 6.80 -0.95 15.46
CA ASP A 260 7.82 -1.30 16.46
C ASP A 260 7.83 -0.22 17.56
N ALA A 261 7.04 -0.44 18.61
CA ALA A 261 6.85 0.49 19.71
C ALA A 261 8.15 0.79 20.49
N ALA A 262 9.11 -0.14 20.45
CA ALA A 262 10.39 -0.02 21.14
C ALA A 262 11.48 0.66 20.29
N HIS A 263 11.13 1.14 19.10
CA HIS A 263 12.07 1.84 18.24
C HIS A 263 12.58 3.11 18.95
N GLU A 264 13.90 3.29 19.01
CA GLU A 264 14.58 4.37 19.76
C GLU A 264 14.07 5.78 19.42
N ASP A 265 13.64 5.93 18.17
CA ASP A 265 13.15 7.19 17.60
C ASP A 265 11.61 7.36 17.64
N LEU A 266 10.90 6.38 18.22
CA LEU A 266 9.44 6.40 18.38
C LEU A 266 8.99 6.28 19.83
N GLU A 267 9.74 5.57 20.68
CA GLU A 267 9.34 5.21 22.05
C GLU A 267 8.82 6.42 22.86
N GLY A 268 9.46 7.57 22.73
CA GLY A 268 9.07 8.80 23.44
C GLY A 268 7.72 9.41 23.01
N GLN A 269 7.23 9.07 21.81
CA GLN A 269 5.95 9.53 21.26
C GLN A 269 4.91 8.41 21.14
N TYR A 270 5.31 7.17 21.42
CA TYR A 270 4.47 6.01 21.18
C TYR A 270 3.47 5.80 22.32
N ARG A 271 2.21 5.60 21.98
CA ARG A 271 1.13 5.24 22.91
C ARG A 271 0.52 3.92 22.49
N SER A 272 0.80 2.87 23.24
CA SER A 272 0.17 1.56 23.02
C SER A 272 -1.34 1.62 23.26
N LEU A 273 -2.12 1.21 22.26
CA LEU A 273 -3.55 0.90 22.42
C LEU A 273 -3.76 -0.58 22.68
N ASP A 274 -2.95 -1.41 22.02
CA ASP A 274 -2.99 -2.86 22.11
C ASP A 274 -1.57 -3.42 21.94
N PRO A 275 -0.97 -4.02 22.97
CA PRO A 275 0.36 -4.60 22.87
C PRO A 275 0.53 -5.66 21.76
N ALA A 276 -0.55 -6.25 21.25
CA ALA A 276 -0.49 -7.15 20.11
C ALA A 276 -0.14 -6.46 18.78
N ASP A 277 -0.40 -5.15 18.68
CA ASP A 277 -0.17 -4.33 17.49
C ASP A 277 1.22 -3.65 17.50
N ASP A 278 1.86 -3.59 18.67
CA ASP A 278 3.13 -2.93 18.99
C ASP A 278 4.39 -3.65 18.45
N ASN A 279 4.21 -4.57 17.50
CA ASN A 279 5.29 -5.22 16.77
C ASN A 279 5.01 -5.20 15.27
N ASP A 280 6.03 -4.83 14.50
CA ASP A 280 5.98 -4.77 13.05
C ASP A 280 7.02 -5.69 12.40
N PRO A 281 6.71 -6.98 12.19
CA PRO A 281 7.64 -7.89 11.52
C PRO A 281 7.85 -7.56 10.03
N ARG A 282 7.02 -6.67 9.45
CA ARG A 282 7.11 -6.29 8.03
C ARG A 282 7.90 -5.00 7.81
N GLY A 283 7.76 -4.05 8.73
CA GLY A 283 8.46 -2.77 8.80
C GLY A 283 7.79 -1.60 8.08
N HIS A 284 6.65 -1.81 7.41
CA HIS A 284 5.98 -0.75 6.65
C HIS A 284 5.27 0.25 7.58
N GLY A 285 4.57 -0.24 8.60
CA GLY A 285 3.90 0.60 9.58
C GLY A 285 4.88 1.36 10.46
N THR A 286 6.00 0.74 10.89
CA THR A 286 7.09 1.45 11.58
C THR A 286 7.64 2.59 10.73
N HIS A 287 7.79 2.40 9.42
CA HIS A 287 8.24 3.45 8.50
C HIS A 287 7.26 4.61 8.41
N CYS A 288 5.97 4.31 8.33
CA CYS A 288 4.92 5.33 8.35
C CYS A 288 4.87 6.08 9.69
N ALA A 289 5.06 5.40 10.82
CA ALA A 289 5.07 6.01 12.14
C ALA A 289 6.21 7.03 12.31
N GLY A 290 7.42 6.72 11.84
CA GLY A 290 8.54 7.66 11.88
C GLY A 290 8.30 8.94 11.08
N ILE A 291 7.70 8.81 9.89
CA ILE A 291 7.36 9.99 9.07
C ILE A 291 6.34 10.87 9.79
N ALA A 292 5.33 10.27 10.43
CA ALA A 292 4.27 11.00 11.09
C ALA A 292 4.72 11.65 12.41
N ALA A 293 5.55 10.96 13.21
CA ALA A 293 5.71 11.27 14.62
C ALA A 293 7.04 10.80 15.25
N ALA A 294 8.13 10.65 14.48
CA ALA A 294 9.46 10.49 15.08
C ALA A 294 9.78 11.59 16.11
N VAL A 295 10.55 11.22 17.14
CA VAL A 295 10.90 12.10 18.25
C VAL A 295 11.96 13.10 17.79
N THR A 296 11.52 14.22 17.22
CA THR A 296 12.42 15.29 16.75
C THR A 296 13.29 15.87 17.87
N ASP A 297 14.56 16.14 17.57
CA ASP A 297 15.55 16.81 18.45
C ASP A 297 16.01 15.91 19.62
N ASN A 298 16.11 14.60 19.39
CA ASN A 298 16.59 13.60 20.35
C ASN A 298 18.03 13.09 20.06
N GLY A 299 18.70 13.63 19.04
CA GLY A 299 20.02 13.20 18.58
C GLY A 299 20.06 11.85 17.86
N LEU A 300 18.91 11.30 17.47
CA LEU A 300 18.75 9.99 16.82
C LEU A 300 18.04 10.14 15.48
N GLY A 301 18.22 9.14 14.62
CA GLY A 301 17.31 8.89 13.51
C GLY A 301 16.84 10.07 12.67
N VAL A 302 15.53 10.17 12.52
CA VAL A 302 14.81 11.09 11.64
C VAL A 302 13.91 12.02 12.47
N ALA A 303 13.56 13.17 11.90
CA ALA A 303 12.64 14.09 12.55
C ALA A 303 11.21 13.97 11.97
N SER A 304 10.23 14.48 12.73
CA SER A 304 8.84 14.71 12.28
C SER A 304 8.47 16.19 12.37
N PHE A 305 7.23 16.56 12.03
CA PHE A 305 6.80 17.97 12.18
C PHE A 305 6.59 18.41 13.63
N SER A 306 6.51 17.46 14.57
CA SER A 306 6.32 17.73 15.98
C SER A 306 7.65 18.01 16.67
N LEU A 307 7.80 19.21 17.23
CA LEU A 307 8.96 19.58 18.06
C LEU A 307 8.62 19.35 19.55
N GLY A 308 9.48 18.65 20.29
CA GLY A 308 9.45 18.66 21.76
C GLY A 308 8.43 17.76 22.46
N GLY A 309 7.90 16.71 21.83
CA GLY A 309 7.10 15.70 22.57
C GLY A 309 5.64 16.06 22.83
N GLN A 310 5.27 17.34 22.78
CA GLN A 310 3.99 17.80 23.34
C GLN A 310 2.79 17.75 22.38
N TYR A 311 3.03 17.77 21.07
CA TYR A 311 1.96 18.00 20.09
C TYR A 311 1.27 16.72 19.63
N VAL A 312 2.02 15.66 19.35
CA VAL A 312 1.47 14.43 18.76
C VAL A 312 1.95 13.21 19.54
N ALA A 313 1.10 12.21 19.63
CA ALA A 313 1.47 10.84 19.97
C ALA A 313 1.09 9.93 18.80
N VAL A 314 1.80 8.81 18.64
CA VAL A 314 1.52 7.83 17.59
C VAL A 314 1.17 6.48 18.19
N THR A 315 0.27 5.75 17.54
CA THR A 315 -0.14 4.41 17.96
C THR A 315 -0.28 3.47 16.77
N SER A 316 -0.16 2.17 17.02
CA SER A 316 -0.44 1.15 16.03
C SER A 316 -1.87 0.64 16.12
N VAL A 317 -2.48 0.47 14.96
CA VAL A 317 -3.65 -0.39 14.77
C VAL A 317 -3.32 -1.37 13.66
N LYS A 318 -3.03 -2.62 14.03
CA LYS A 318 -2.52 -3.61 13.07
C LYS A 318 -3.67 -4.20 12.27
N VAL A 319 -3.76 -3.82 11.00
CA VAL A 319 -4.78 -4.34 10.06
C VAL A 319 -4.19 -5.20 8.95
N LEU A 320 -2.86 -5.22 8.83
CA LEU A 320 -2.09 -6.01 7.87
C LEU A 320 -1.14 -6.97 8.60
N ASN A 321 -1.01 -8.19 8.09
CA ASN A 321 -0.15 -9.22 8.66
C ASN A 321 1.32 -9.05 8.26
N ALA A 322 2.17 -9.97 8.71
CA ALA A 322 3.61 -9.97 8.42
C ALA A 322 3.96 -10.09 6.92
N ALA A 323 3.02 -10.54 6.08
CA ALA A 323 3.17 -10.59 4.63
C ALA A 323 2.65 -9.30 3.94
N GLY A 324 2.21 -8.30 4.71
CA GLY A 324 1.61 -7.07 4.20
C GLY A 324 0.18 -7.26 3.68
N MET A 325 -0.52 -8.32 4.10
CA MET A 325 -1.89 -8.62 3.65
C MET A 325 -2.90 -8.37 4.77
N GLY A 326 -4.04 -7.79 4.44
CA GLY A 326 -5.20 -7.67 5.33
C GLY A 326 -6.49 -7.83 4.52
N THR A 327 -7.62 -7.75 5.20
CA THR A 327 -8.94 -7.87 4.58
C THR A 327 -9.71 -6.56 4.71
N GLN A 328 -10.73 -6.37 3.88
CA GLN A 328 -11.68 -5.26 4.03
C GLN A 328 -12.25 -5.21 5.45
N ARG A 329 -12.63 -6.37 6.01
CA ARG A 329 -13.07 -6.51 7.39
C ARG A 329 -12.01 -6.01 8.39
N SER A 330 -10.75 -6.45 8.28
CA SER A 330 -9.71 -6.06 9.24
C SER A 330 -9.40 -4.57 9.19
N ILE A 331 -9.43 -3.97 8.00
CA ILE A 331 -9.20 -2.53 7.83
C ILE A 331 -10.35 -1.73 8.44
N ILE A 332 -11.61 -2.10 8.15
CA ILE A 332 -12.80 -1.44 8.72
C ILE A 332 -12.83 -1.57 10.25
N ALA A 333 -12.58 -2.78 10.77
CA ALA A 333 -12.48 -2.99 12.22
C ALA A 333 -11.37 -2.14 12.84
N GLY A 334 -10.24 -1.96 12.15
CA GLY A 334 -9.17 -1.05 12.59
C GLY A 334 -9.58 0.42 12.57
N MET A 335 -10.36 0.87 11.58
CA MET A 335 -10.90 2.24 11.55
C MET A 335 -11.81 2.49 12.76
N ILE A 336 -12.67 1.53 13.09
CA ILE A 336 -13.56 1.59 14.26
C ILE A 336 -12.71 1.60 15.55
N LYS A 337 -11.74 0.69 15.70
CA LYS A 337 -10.84 0.62 16.86
C LYS A 337 -10.09 1.95 17.07
N ALA A 338 -9.61 2.59 16.00
CA ALA A 338 -8.93 3.87 16.07
C ALA A 338 -9.88 5.01 16.49
N ALA A 339 -11.07 5.06 15.91
CA ALA A 339 -12.10 6.05 16.27
C ALA A 339 -12.54 5.91 17.74
N ASP A 340 -12.81 4.67 18.18
CA ASP A 340 -13.19 4.35 19.56
C ASP A 340 -12.08 4.66 20.57
N ALA A 341 -10.81 4.61 20.14
CA ALA A 341 -9.66 5.00 20.94
C ALA A 341 -9.44 6.53 21.01
N GLY A 342 -10.27 7.32 20.31
CA GLY A 342 -10.15 8.76 20.23
C GLY A 342 -8.97 9.23 19.38
N ALA A 343 -8.64 8.51 18.31
CA ALA A 343 -7.64 8.96 17.35
C ALA A 343 -8.08 10.29 16.70
N ASP A 344 -7.22 11.30 16.77
CA ASP A 344 -7.43 12.58 16.10
C ASP A 344 -7.17 12.50 14.60
N VAL A 345 -6.24 11.63 14.20
CA VAL A 345 -5.90 11.38 12.80
C VAL A 345 -5.72 9.88 12.57
N ILE A 346 -6.39 9.36 11.55
CA ILE A 346 -6.26 7.97 11.10
C ILE A 346 -5.46 7.97 9.80
N SER A 347 -4.25 7.43 9.82
CA SER A 347 -3.35 7.33 8.66
C SER A 347 -3.42 5.93 8.05
N MET A 348 -3.84 5.87 6.79
CA MET A 348 -4.08 4.62 6.06
C MET A 348 -3.19 4.57 4.80
N SER A 349 -2.00 4.00 4.96
CA SER A 349 -1.03 3.82 3.88
C SER A 349 -1.29 2.55 3.06
N LEU A 350 -2.58 2.29 2.79
CA LEU A 350 -3.12 1.08 2.20
C LEU A 350 -4.30 1.40 1.27
N GLY A 351 -4.70 0.42 0.47
CA GLY A 351 -5.86 0.53 -0.40
C GLY A 351 -5.86 -0.53 -1.50
N GLY A 352 -7.01 -0.72 -2.12
CA GLY A 352 -7.21 -1.71 -3.18
C GLY A 352 -8.11 -1.20 -4.31
N PRO A 353 -8.24 -1.94 -5.42
CA PRO A 353 -9.18 -1.60 -6.48
C PRO A 353 -10.61 -1.46 -5.94
N SER A 354 -11.30 -0.38 -6.30
CA SER A 354 -12.68 -0.12 -5.90
C SER A 354 -13.71 -0.74 -6.85
N SER A 355 -14.87 -1.07 -6.31
CA SER A 355 -16.13 -1.32 -7.01
C SER A 355 -17.29 -0.84 -6.11
N GLN A 356 -18.52 -0.71 -6.64
CA GLN A 356 -19.67 -0.32 -5.82
C GLN A 356 -19.86 -1.26 -4.62
N ALA A 357 -19.60 -2.56 -4.83
CA ALA A 357 -19.61 -3.58 -3.79
C ALA A 357 -18.39 -3.57 -2.86
N LYS A 358 -17.55 -2.55 -2.89
CA LYS A 358 -16.43 -2.40 -1.94
C LYS A 358 -16.51 -1.10 -1.16
N GLU A 359 -17.56 -0.31 -1.36
CA GLU A 359 -17.63 1.03 -0.80
C GLU A 359 -18.61 1.13 0.37
N ARG A 360 -19.57 0.22 0.52
CA ARG A 360 -20.67 0.41 1.48
C ARG A 360 -20.19 0.34 2.93
N ALA A 361 -19.56 -0.76 3.34
CA ALA A 361 -19.06 -0.88 4.72
C ALA A 361 -17.94 0.14 5.01
N TYR A 362 -17.05 0.40 4.03
CA TYR A 362 -16.02 1.42 4.20
C TYR A 362 -16.61 2.83 4.37
N ARG A 363 -17.66 3.21 3.63
CA ARG A 363 -18.31 4.52 3.80
C ARG A 363 -18.86 4.67 5.20
N LYS A 364 -19.56 3.67 5.74
CA LYS A 364 -20.06 3.71 7.11
C LYS A 364 -18.92 3.85 8.13
N ALA A 365 -17.79 3.17 7.90
CA ALA A 365 -16.60 3.29 8.75
C ALA A 365 -15.93 4.67 8.66
N VAL A 366 -15.90 5.27 7.46
CA VAL A 366 -15.44 6.65 7.27
C VAL A 366 -16.35 7.61 8.03
N ASP A 367 -17.66 7.51 7.83
CA ASP A 367 -18.65 8.38 8.48
C ASP A 367 -18.54 8.27 10.02
N TYR A 368 -18.46 7.05 10.55
CA TYR A 368 -18.26 6.80 11.98
C TYR A 368 -17.00 7.47 12.55
N ALA A 369 -15.87 7.34 11.86
CA ALA A 369 -14.62 7.95 12.30
C ALA A 369 -14.65 9.49 12.22
N LEU A 370 -15.27 10.04 11.17
CA LEU A 370 -15.44 11.50 11.04
C LEU A 370 -16.37 12.07 12.11
N GLU A 371 -17.47 11.38 12.43
CA GLU A 371 -18.38 11.77 13.52
C GLU A 371 -17.73 11.66 14.90
N SER A 372 -16.77 10.74 15.06
CA SER A 372 -15.92 10.62 16.25
C SER A 372 -14.84 11.73 16.34
N GLY A 373 -14.78 12.63 15.36
CA GLY A 373 -13.85 13.77 15.34
C GLY A 373 -12.47 13.47 14.76
N ALA A 374 -12.29 12.29 14.17
CA ALA A 374 -11.05 11.89 13.53
C ALA A 374 -10.94 12.46 12.11
N ILE A 375 -9.72 12.77 11.66
CA ILE A 375 -9.44 13.09 10.26
C ILE A 375 -8.79 11.88 9.60
N ILE A 376 -9.35 11.40 8.49
CA ILE A 376 -8.85 10.22 7.79
C ILE A 376 -7.96 10.64 6.60
N VAL A 377 -6.76 10.08 6.56
CA VAL A 377 -5.75 10.34 5.52
C VAL A 377 -5.40 9.04 4.81
N VAL A 378 -5.55 8.99 3.49
CA VAL A 378 -5.43 7.75 2.71
C VAL A 378 -4.43 7.90 1.56
N ALA A 379 -3.62 6.87 1.33
CA ALA A 379 -2.74 6.81 0.17
C ALA A 379 -3.54 6.73 -1.15
N ALA A 380 -3.16 7.53 -2.16
CA ALA A 380 -3.82 7.48 -3.47
C ALA A 380 -3.65 6.15 -4.21
N GLY A 381 -2.59 5.39 -3.88
CA GLY A 381 -2.21 4.13 -4.52
C GLY A 381 -1.05 4.26 -5.51
N ASN A 382 -0.39 3.15 -5.81
CA ASN A 382 0.90 3.10 -6.52
C ASN A 382 0.79 2.46 -7.92
N SER A 383 -0.31 2.70 -8.65
CA SER A 383 -0.59 2.04 -9.94
C SER A 383 -0.47 2.96 -11.17
N ASN A 384 -0.11 4.24 -10.99
CA ASN A 384 -0.17 5.27 -12.04
C ASN A 384 -1.54 5.33 -12.73
N ARG A 385 -2.61 5.29 -11.94
CA ARG A 385 -4.01 5.28 -12.39
C ARG A 385 -4.80 6.38 -11.68
N ASP A 386 -6.03 6.57 -12.11
CA ASP A 386 -6.98 7.44 -11.44
C ASP A 386 -7.35 6.87 -10.05
N ALA A 387 -7.10 7.66 -8.98
CA ALA A 387 -7.37 7.27 -7.60
C ALA A 387 -8.86 7.02 -7.32
N ARG A 388 -9.79 7.54 -8.14
CA ARG A 388 -11.23 7.23 -8.03
C ARG A 388 -11.56 5.75 -8.18
N LYS A 389 -10.63 4.95 -8.71
CA LYS A 389 -10.77 3.51 -8.90
C LYS A 389 -10.19 2.70 -7.74
N PHE A 390 -9.91 3.34 -6.59
CA PHE A 390 -9.29 2.71 -5.44
C PHE A 390 -10.00 3.11 -4.16
N VAL A 391 -10.24 2.15 -3.28
CA VAL A 391 -10.89 2.32 -1.97
C VAL A 391 -9.85 2.06 -0.87
N PRO A 392 -9.82 2.83 0.24
CA PRO A 392 -10.72 3.92 0.60
C PRO A 392 -10.40 5.28 -0.05
N ALA A 393 -9.39 5.35 -0.92
CA ALA A 393 -8.90 6.60 -1.51
C ALA A 393 -9.94 7.42 -2.30
N ASN A 394 -11.03 6.80 -2.75
CA ASN A 394 -12.08 7.44 -3.53
C ASN A 394 -13.31 7.87 -2.70
N LEU A 395 -13.32 7.58 -1.41
CA LEU A 395 -14.48 7.83 -0.56
C LEU A 395 -14.62 9.33 -0.24
N PRO A 396 -15.85 9.85 -0.15
CA PRO A 396 -16.08 11.19 0.39
C PRO A 396 -15.53 11.31 1.82
N GLY A 397 -15.15 12.52 2.23
CA GLY A 397 -14.71 12.81 3.60
C GLY A 397 -13.22 12.54 3.89
N VAL A 398 -12.59 11.56 3.23
CA VAL A 398 -11.15 11.28 3.41
C VAL A 398 -10.26 12.26 2.66
N ILE A 399 -9.04 12.50 3.16
CA ILE A 399 -7.99 13.26 2.47
C ILE A 399 -7.05 12.30 1.75
N THR A 400 -7.05 12.35 0.41
CA THR A 400 -6.28 11.41 -0.42
C THR A 400 -4.96 12.00 -0.87
N VAL A 401 -3.86 11.30 -0.58
CA VAL A 401 -2.50 11.81 -0.72
C VAL A 401 -1.79 11.18 -1.92
N SER A 402 -1.42 12.02 -2.89
CA SER A 402 -0.54 11.65 -3.98
C SER A 402 0.94 11.82 -3.60
N ALA A 403 1.80 11.06 -4.26
CA ALA A 403 3.25 11.12 -4.05
C ALA A 403 3.91 12.01 -5.11
N ILE A 404 4.77 12.92 -4.64
CA ILE A 404 5.67 13.68 -5.51
C ILE A 404 7.12 13.25 -5.34
N GLY A 405 7.89 13.44 -6.41
CA GLY A 405 9.33 13.31 -6.41
C GLY A 405 10.05 14.62 -6.05
N PRO A 406 11.39 14.57 -5.95
CA PRO A 406 12.21 15.72 -5.52
C PRO A 406 12.20 16.91 -6.48
N ASN A 407 11.76 16.73 -7.72
CA ASN A 407 11.60 17.83 -8.67
C ASN A 407 10.20 18.46 -8.59
N LEU A 408 9.38 18.07 -7.61
CA LEU A 408 7.96 18.45 -7.45
C LEU A 408 7.07 17.98 -8.62
N ASP A 409 7.50 16.95 -9.32
CA ASP A 409 6.73 16.19 -10.29
C ASP A 409 5.97 15.05 -9.59
N ARG A 410 4.86 14.61 -10.18
CA ARG A 410 4.16 13.42 -9.71
C ARG A 410 5.09 12.22 -9.80
N ALA A 411 5.23 11.45 -8.73
CA ALA A 411 5.96 10.20 -8.78
C ALA A 411 5.33 9.27 -9.82
N VAL A 412 6.14 8.61 -10.65
CA VAL A 412 5.65 7.82 -11.79
C VAL A 412 4.67 6.72 -11.38
N PHE A 413 4.79 6.17 -10.17
CA PHE A 413 3.87 5.18 -9.63
C PHE A 413 2.60 5.79 -9.02
N SER A 414 2.59 7.07 -8.64
CA SER A 414 1.48 7.67 -7.90
C SER A 414 0.23 7.67 -8.76
N ASN A 415 -0.87 7.22 -8.17
CA ASN A 415 -2.18 7.49 -8.71
C ASN A 415 -2.47 9.01 -8.71
N GLU A 416 -3.31 9.44 -9.64
CA GLU A 416 -3.73 10.83 -9.80
C GLU A 416 -4.98 11.11 -8.96
N VAL A 417 -5.03 12.27 -8.32
CA VAL A 417 -6.13 12.70 -7.44
C VAL A 417 -7.03 13.77 -8.08
N SER A 418 -6.84 14.04 -9.38
CA SER A 418 -7.53 15.10 -10.13
C SER A 418 -9.05 15.03 -10.10
N GLY A 419 -9.61 13.83 -9.96
CA GLY A 419 -11.05 13.58 -9.91
C GLY A 419 -11.64 13.51 -8.49
N LEU A 420 -10.82 13.68 -7.45
CA LEU A 420 -11.25 13.60 -6.06
C LEU A 420 -11.54 14.99 -5.49
N SER A 421 -12.50 15.07 -4.56
CA SER A 421 -12.84 16.32 -3.87
C SER A 421 -11.73 16.79 -2.92
N ARG A 422 -11.01 15.84 -2.31
CA ARG A 422 -9.99 16.12 -1.27
C ARG A 422 -8.62 15.53 -1.61
N GLY A 423 -8.10 15.86 -2.79
CA GLY A 423 -6.74 15.49 -3.21
C GLY A 423 -5.66 16.46 -2.72
N ILE A 424 -4.54 15.94 -2.20
CA ILE A 424 -3.36 16.70 -1.77
C ILE A 424 -2.06 15.96 -2.13
N ALA A 425 -0.92 16.66 -2.12
CA ALA A 425 0.39 16.08 -2.42
C ALA A 425 1.34 16.15 -1.22
N ALA A 426 2.18 15.12 -1.09
CA ALA A 426 3.33 15.10 -0.19
C ALA A 426 4.50 14.30 -0.79
N PRO A 427 5.73 14.48 -0.26
CA PRO A 427 6.90 13.73 -0.70
C PRO A 427 6.71 12.21 -0.56
N GLY A 428 6.96 11.45 -1.63
CA GLY A 428 6.81 9.98 -1.61
C GLY A 428 7.90 9.20 -2.35
N VAL A 429 8.99 9.85 -2.76
CA VAL A 429 10.13 9.20 -3.43
C VAL A 429 11.38 9.34 -2.58
N ASP A 430 12.11 8.25 -2.36
CA ASP A 430 13.33 8.16 -1.55
C ASP A 430 13.12 8.74 -0.14
N ILE A 431 12.05 8.32 0.54
CA ILE A 431 11.68 8.81 1.85
C ILE A 431 12.36 7.97 2.92
N TYR A 432 13.32 8.58 3.62
CA TYR A 432 14.06 7.98 4.72
C TYR A 432 13.26 8.06 6.03
N SER A 433 13.09 6.93 6.71
CA SER A 433 12.37 6.83 7.98
C SER A 433 12.78 5.58 8.76
N THR A 434 12.23 5.42 9.96
CA THR A 434 12.38 4.29 10.88
C THR A 434 11.96 2.96 10.26
N VAL A 435 12.63 1.87 10.58
CA VAL A 435 12.21 0.49 10.31
C VAL A 435 12.58 -0.37 11.53
N PRO A 436 11.96 -1.55 11.73
CA PRO A 436 12.09 -2.30 12.97
C PRO A 436 13.54 -2.61 13.39
N ASN A 437 13.73 -2.77 14.69
CA ASN A 437 15.02 -3.04 15.35
C ASN A 437 16.00 -1.84 15.29
N ASN A 438 15.53 -0.63 15.56
CA ASN A 438 16.32 0.62 15.58
C ASN A 438 17.12 0.84 14.29
N ASN A 439 16.48 0.58 13.14
CA ASN A 439 17.08 0.74 11.83
C ASN A 439 16.31 1.81 11.05
N TYR A 440 16.89 2.22 9.93
CA TYR A 440 16.30 3.25 9.07
C TYR A 440 16.48 2.87 7.61
N ALA A 441 15.48 3.15 6.78
CA ALA A 441 15.50 2.83 5.37
C ALA A 441 14.76 3.86 4.53
N SER A 442 15.12 3.93 3.25
CA SER A 442 14.39 4.72 2.26
C SER A 442 13.35 3.87 1.56
N TYR A 443 12.11 4.35 1.48
CA TYR A 443 11.04 3.75 0.68
C TYR A 443 10.40 4.73 -0.30
N ASN A 444 9.78 4.16 -1.32
CA ASN A 444 8.99 4.85 -2.33
C ASN A 444 7.51 4.46 -2.17
N GLY A 445 6.61 5.43 -2.23
CA GLY A 445 5.17 5.16 -2.25
C GLY A 445 4.32 6.35 -1.84
N THR A 446 3.06 6.33 -2.28
CA THR A 446 1.99 7.13 -1.67
C THR A 446 1.82 6.79 -0.18
N SER A 447 2.18 5.58 0.22
CA SER A 447 2.32 5.14 1.61
C SER A 447 3.30 5.98 2.44
N MET A 448 4.35 6.55 1.83
CA MET A 448 5.29 7.43 2.54
C MET A 448 4.84 8.90 2.50
N ALA A 449 4.07 9.29 1.46
CA ALA A 449 3.49 10.62 1.37
C ALA A 449 2.36 10.84 2.40
N THR A 450 1.53 9.83 2.61
CA THR A 450 0.37 9.83 3.53
C THR A 450 0.73 10.25 4.97
N PRO A 451 1.72 9.64 5.64
CA PRO A 451 2.06 9.97 7.02
C PRO A 451 2.63 11.38 7.21
N TYR A 452 3.19 12.02 6.18
CA TYR A 452 3.53 13.45 6.28
C TYR A 452 2.27 14.31 6.48
N VAL A 453 1.22 14.05 5.70
CA VAL A 453 -0.05 14.74 5.85
C VAL A 453 -0.68 14.42 7.20
N ALA A 454 -0.61 13.17 7.65
CA ALA A 454 -1.11 12.77 8.97
C ALA A 454 -0.37 13.47 10.12
N GLY A 455 0.96 13.54 10.06
CA GLY A 455 1.79 14.26 11.04
C GLY A 455 1.46 15.75 11.11
N LEU A 456 1.23 16.39 9.96
CA LEU A 456 0.82 17.80 9.91
C LEU A 456 -0.57 17.99 10.51
N LEU A 457 -1.53 17.12 10.17
CA LEU A 457 -2.87 17.19 10.73
C LEU A 457 -2.88 16.92 12.23
N GLY A 458 -2.04 16.01 12.73
CA GLY A 458 -1.85 15.80 14.17
C GLY A 458 -1.33 17.06 14.86
N LEU A 459 -0.31 17.71 14.28
CA LEU A 459 0.17 19.00 14.80
C LEU A 459 -0.94 20.06 14.80
N LEU A 460 -1.74 20.17 13.74
CA LEU A 460 -2.85 21.14 13.67
C LEU A 460 -3.94 20.84 14.71
N LYS A 461 -4.34 19.56 14.85
CA LYS A 461 -5.30 19.08 15.86
C LYS A 461 -4.82 19.28 17.29
N SER A 462 -3.51 19.23 17.54
CA SER A 462 -2.94 19.53 18.85
C SER A 462 -3.14 20.99 19.27
N LEU A 463 -3.20 21.90 18.29
CA LEU A 463 -3.42 23.33 18.47
C LEU A 463 -4.91 23.70 18.41
N GLU A 464 -5.69 22.96 17.63
CA GLU A 464 -7.15 23.10 17.54
C GLU A 464 -7.84 21.72 17.56
N PRO A 465 -8.21 21.22 18.75
CA PRO A 465 -8.87 19.93 18.92
C PRO A 465 -10.19 19.81 18.15
N ASP A 466 -10.91 20.90 17.94
CA ASP A 466 -12.20 20.89 17.24
C ASP A 466 -12.06 21.04 15.71
N LEU A 467 -10.82 21.03 15.18
CA LEU A 467 -10.57 21.17 13.74
C LEU A 467 -11.21 20.01 12.97
N GLY A 468 -12.28 20.31 12.24
CA GLY A 468 -12.98 19.35 11.41
C GLY A 468 -12.23 18.98 10.12
N HIS A 469 -12.52 17.80 9.57
CA HIS A 469 -11.87 17.28 8.36
C HIS A 469 -12.00 18.21 7.13
N GLU A 470 -13.13 18.93 7.00
CA GLU A 470 -13.34 19.87 5.90
C GLU A 470 -12.46 21.11 6.01
N GLU A 471 -12.47 21.76 7.16
CA GLU A 471 -11.62 22.92 7.44
C GLU A 471 -10.14 22.57 7.35
N ALA A 472 -9.77 21.40 7.86
CA ALA A 472 -8.41 20.89 7.75
C ALA A 472 -7.97 20.76 6.28
N TYR A 473 -8.80 20.16 5.41
CA TYR A 473 -8.49 20.06 3.99
C TYR A 473 -8.38 21.43 3.32
N GLU A 474 -9.32 22.35 3.57
CA GLU A 474 -9.26 23.69 2.98
C GLU A 474 -8.05 24.49 3.50
N LEU A 475 -7.62 24.27 4.74
CA LEU A 475 -6.38 24.83 5.29
C LEU A 475 -5.15 24.31 4.52
N LEU A 476 -5.04 22.98 4.33
CA LEU A 476 -3.94 22.37 3.58
C LEU A 476 -3.92 22.84 2.12
N LYS A 477 -5.09 22.88 1.47
CA LYS A 477 -5.25 23.29 0.08
C LYS A 477 -4.93 24.76 -0.12
N SER A 478 -5.42 25.64 0.76
CA SER A 478 -5.23 27.09 0.62
C SER A 478 -3.82 27.57 0.94
N THR A 479 -3.08 26.83 1.76
CA THR A 479 -1.67 27.13 2.09
C THR A 479 -0.68 26.35 1.25
N GLY A 480 -1.14 25.31 0.55
CA GLY A 480 -0.31 24.42 -0.23
C GLY A 480 0.34 25.07 -1.46
N LYS A 481 1.57 24.64 -1.73
CA LYS A 481 2.39 25.06 -2.87
C LYS A 481 2.01 24.31 -4.14
N GLU A 482 2.11 24.98 -5.28
CA GLU A 482 1.92 24.32 -6.58
C GLU A 482 3.06 23.34 -6.89
N THR A 483 2.68 22.16 -7.38
CA THR A 483 3.58 21.18 -7.98
C THR A 483 3.63 21.39 -9.50
N ARG A 484 4.56 20.70 -10.20
CA ARG A 484 4.63 20.75 -11.67
C ARG A 484 3.37 20.22 -12.36
N GLN A 485 2.61 19.37 -11.67
CA GLN A 485 1.39 18.71 -12.15
C GLN A 485 0.28 18.85 -11.11
N THR A 486 0.04 20.08 -10.63
CA THR A 486 -0.88 20.35 -9.50
C THR A 486 -2.29 19.80 -9.75
N LYS A 487 -2.77 19.78 -10.99
CA LYS A 487 -4.07 19.18 -11.33
C LYS A 487 -4.13 17.68 -11.00
N GLU A 488 -3.03 16.96 -11.22
CA GLU A 488 -2.95 15.50 -11.03
C GLU A 488 -2.59 15.10 -9.61
N THR A 489 -1.86 15.97 -8.90
CA THR A 489 -1.28 15.68 -7.58
C THR A 489 -2.01 16.37 -6.44
N GLY A 490 -2.76 17.43 -6.71
CA GLY A 490 -3.13 18.41 -5.69
C GLY A 490 -1.95 19.33 -5.35
N ARG A 491 -2.15 20.20 -4.35
CA ARG A 491 -1.11 21.10 -3.85
C ARG A 491 -0.21 20.36 -2.87
N LEU A 492 1.08 20.69 -2.85
CA LEU A 492 2.03 20.20 -1.86
C LEU A 492 1.78 20.89 -0.52
N ILE A 493 1.61 20.12 0.56
CA ILE A 493 1.43 20.68 1.91
C ILE A 493 2.58 21.60 2.31
N GLN A 494 2.28 22.66 3.06
CA GLN A 494 3.26 23.62 3.59
C GLN A 494 3.01 23.81 5.10
N PRO A 495 3.65 23.00 5.97
CA PRO A 495 3.40 22.97 7.41
C PRO A 495 3.41 24.34 8.10
N ALA A 496 4.45 25.16 7.87
CA ALA A 496 4.59 26.47 8.51
C ALA A 496 3.43 27.40 8.15
N ALA A 497 3.04 27.43 6.88
CA ALA A 497 1.94 28.25 6.39
C ALA A 497 0.58 27.79 6.95
N ALA A 498 0.36 26.47 7.05
CA ALA A 498 -0.85 25.90 7.66
C ALA A 498 -0.97 26.27 9.15
N VAL A 499 0.09 26.05 9.94
CA VAL A 499 0.11 26.37 11.37
C VAL A 499 -0.08 27.87 11.59
N LYS A 500 0.64 28.72 10.84
CA LYS A 500 0.51 30.18 10.95
C LYS A 500 -0.91 30.65 10.63
N LYS A 501 -1.53 30.10 9.60
CA LYS A 501 -2.90 30.47 9.21
C LYS A 501 -3.92 30.01 10.26
N LEU A 502 -3.75 28.83 10.85
CA LEU A 502 -4.60 28.34 11.94
C LEU A 502 -4.52 29.27 13.17
N ILE A 503 -3.31 29.60 13.63
CA ILE A 503 -3.12 30.47 14.80
C ILE A 503 -3.64 31.89 14.54
N SER A 504 -3.47 32.40 13.33
CA SER A 504 -3.94 33.75 12.97
C SER A 504 -5.46 33.87 12.92
N ALA A 505 -6.19 32.76 12.73
CA ALA A 505 -7.65 32.75 12.74
C ALA A 505 -8.25 32.77 14.16
N GLN A 506 -7.43 32.49 15.18
CA GLN A 506 -7.83 32.48 16.59
C GLN A 506 -7.64 33.83 17.29
N GLN A 507 -6.93 34.78 16.65
CA GLN A 507 -6.70 36.15 17.13
C GLN A 507 -7.75 37.10 16.54
#